data_AF-A0A9E8NDU8-F1
#
_entry.id   AF-A0A9E8NDU8-F1
#
_cell.length_a   1.000
_cell.length_b   1.000
_cell.length_c   1.000
_cell.angle_alpha   90.00
_cell.angle_beta   90.00
_cell.angle_gamma   90.00
#
_symmetry.space_group_name_H-M   'P 1'
#
loop_
_entity.id
_entity.type
_entity.pdbx_description
1 polymer ?
#
loop_
_entity_poly.entity_id
_entity_poly.type
_entity_poly.pdbx_seq_one_letter_code
_entity_poly.pdbx_strand_id
1 'polypeptide(L)'
;MRRSKPPGGPKLPIDRIGVATFIYVCLQASLVDKQYLEREFAGPLITIPTVFAERTFLEKLFLLHEEFRRPVEKLKWTDRVAICMTTSLIKTEAAKNALNDHELYQIIVSHRFAFSKVSGVDYNLHNPKTLNPTPPKEIIDTWAAGYKKMLEEMIYEEKPPKFEHLLESLAEVKKRLVALKWDYQLRFENAK
;
A
#
# COMPACT_ATOMS: atom_id res chain seq x y z
N MET A 1 2.59 -8.67 -36.17
CA MET A 1 3.77 -8.77 -35.29
C MET A 1 3.34 -9.46 -33.99
N ARG A 2 3.61 -10.76 -33.83
CA ARG A 2 3.25 -11.53 -32.62
C ARG A 2 4.21 -11.15 -31.50
N ARG A 3 3.71 -10.62 -30.38
CA ARG A 3 4.54 -10.35 -29.19
C ARG A 3 4.98 -11.71 -28.63
N SER A 4 6.29 -11.94 -28.59
CA SER A 4 6.88 -13.12 -27.97
C SER A 4 6.58 -13.14 -26.48
N LYS A 5 6.27 -14.33 -25.97
CA LYS A 5 6.00 -14.61 -24.56
C LYS A 5 7.30 -14.44 -23.75
N PRO A 6 7.33 -13.73 -22.61
CA PRO A 6 8.53 -13.65 -21.78
C PRO A 6 8.88 -15.02 -21.16
N PRO A 7 10.16 -15.31 -20.88
CA PRO A 7 10.60 -16.58 -20.32
C PRO A 7 9.99 -16.80 -18.93
N GLY A 8 9.58 -18.04 -18.69
CA GLY A 8 8.83 -18.44 -17.51
C GLY A 8 9.65 -18.37 -16.23
N GLY A 9 9.31 -17.41 -15.37
CA GLY A 9 9.65 -17.44 -13.96
C GLY A 9 8.95 -18.61 -13.23
N PRO A 10 9.30 -18.89 -11.96
CA PRO A 10 8.78 -20.01 -11.21
C PRO A 10 7.25 -20.03 -11.24
N LYS A 11 6.69 -21.12 -11.76
CA LYS A 11 5.25 -21.37 -11.82
C LYS A 11 4.78 -21.74 -10.42
N LEU A 12 4.32 -20.75 -9.67
CA LEU A 12 3.47 -21.01 -8.51
C LEU A 12 2.13 -21.59 -8.98
N PRO A 13 1.51 -22.50 -8.21
CA PRO A 13 0.22 -23.12 -8.54
C PRO A 13 -0.82 -22.07 -8.97
N ILE A 14 -1.36 -22.28 -10.17
CA ILE A 14 -2.18 -21.31 -10.93
C ILE A 14 -3.58 -21.12 -10.33
N ASP A 15 -3.95 -21.98 -9.38
CA ASP A 15 -5.21 -22.02 -8.64
C ASP A 15 -5.39 -20.89 -7.60
N ARG A 16 -4.36 -20.07 -7.34
CA ARG A 16 -4.46 -18.83 -6.53
C ARG A 16 -4.24 -17.52 -7.30
N ILE A 17 -4.26 -17.54 -8.63
CA ILE A 17 -3.99 -16.35 -9.46
C ILE A 17 -5.26 -15.50 -9.70
N GLY A 18 -6.42 -15.93 -9.18
CA GLY A 18 -7.63 -15.11 -9.19
C GLY A 18 -7.47 -13.85 -8.35
N VAL A 19 -7.23 -12.70 -8.97
CA VAL A 19 -7.32 -11.35 -8.35
C VAL A 19 -8.67 -11.11 -7.65
N ALA A 20 -9.67 -11.96 -7.93
CA ALA A 20 -10.97 -12.04 -7.28
C ALA A 20 -10.93 -12.53 -5.82
N THR A 21 -9.85 -13.16 -5.35
CA THR A 21 -9.77 -13.74 -3.99
C THR A 21 -9.50 -12.70 -2.89
N PHE A 22 -9.20 -11.45 -3.23
CA PHE A 22 -8.97 -10.38 -2.26
C PHE A 22 -10.06 -9.29 -2.25
N ILE A 23 -11.26 -9.65 -2.68
CA ILE A 23 -12.43 -8.78 -2.64
C ILE A 23 -13.43 -9.38 -1.64
N TYR A 24 -13.86 -8.57 -0.68
CA TYR A 24 -14.97 -8.88 0.21
C TYR A 24 -16.12 -7.90 -0.02
N VAL A 25 -17.31 -8.34 0.34
CA VAL A 25 -18.53 -7.58 0.15
C VAL A 25 -18.84 -6.76 1.41
N CYS A 26 -18.80 -5.44 1.29
CA CYS A 26 -19.12 -4.54 2.40
C CYS A 26 -20.51 -3.91 2.19
N LEU A 27 -21.36 -3.98 3.23
CA LEU A 27 -22.59 -3.19 3.24
C LEU A 27 -22.28 -1.75 3.63
N GLN A 28 -22.72 -0.81 2.81
CA GLN A 28 -22.57 0.62 3.03
C GLN A 28 -23.93 1.30 2.96
N ALA A 29 -24.08 2.37 3.73
CA ALA A 29 -25.18 3.33 3.61
C ALA A 29 -24.57 4.70 3.28
N SER A 30 -25.35 5.56 2.63
CA SER A 30 -24.92 6.96 2.47
C SER A 30 -24.78 7.62 3.85
N LEU A 31 -24.03 8.72 3.92
CA LEU A 31 -23.89 9.48 5.17
C LEU A 31 -25.25 9.95 5.69
N VAL A 32 -26.15 10.36 4.78
CA VAL A 32 -27.51 10.80 5.10
C VAL A 32 -28.30 9.67 5.72
N ASP A 33 -28.26 8.47 5.13
CA ASP A 33 -29.00 7.31 5.65
C ASP A 33 -28.47 6.86 7.02
N LYS A 34 -27.14 6.92 7.23
CA LYS A 34 -26.53 6.62 8.54
C LYS A 34 -26.96 7.60 9.62
N GLN A 35 -27.07 8.88 9.28
CA GLN A 35 -27.46 9.93 10.22
C GLN A 35 -28.97 9.93 10.51
N TYR A 36 -29.79 9.52 9.55
CA TYR A 36 -31.26 9.60 9.60
C TYR A 36 -31.93 8.23 9.42
N LEU A 37 -31.41 7.21 10.10
CA LEU A 37 -31.79 5.79 9.93
C LEU A 37 -33.30 5.50 10.08
N GLU A 38 -34.02 6.34 10.84
CA GLU A 38 -35.46 6.18 11.14
C GLU A 38 -36.38 7.05 10.28
N ARG A 39 -35.86 7.77 9.29
CA ARG A 39 -36.66 8.64 8.42
C ARG A 39 -37.13 7.90 7.17
N GLU A 40 -38.31 8.25 6.67
CA GLU A 40 -38.92 7.62 5.49
C GLU A 40 -38.08 7.76 4.21
N PHE A 41 -37.19 8.76 4.15
CA PHE A 41 -36.29 8.97 3.02
C PHE A 41 -34.98 8.17 3.11
N ALA A 42 -34.71 7.48 4.21
CA ALA A 42 -33.48 6.70 4.37
C ALA A 42 -33.49 5.51 3.41
N GLY A 43 -32.47 5.43 2.57
CA GLY A 43 -32.30 4.37 1.60
C GLY A 43 -31.82 3.04 2.23
N PRO A 44 -32.07 1.91 1.56
CA PRO A 44 -31.54 0.61 2.00
C PRO A 44 -30.02 0.55 1.86
N LEU A 45 -29.38 -0.33 2.64
CA LEU A 45 -27.94 -0.58 2.53
C LEU A 45 -27.60 -1.12 1.14
N ILE A 46 -26.55 -0.56 0.55
CA ILE A 46 -25.99 -1.00 -0.72
C ILE A 46 -24.80 -1.92 -0.49
N THR A 47 -24.65 -2.87 -1.40
CA THR A 47 -23.60 -3.87 -1.34
C THR A 47 -22.46 -3.47 -2.28
N ILE A 48 -21.28 -3.20 -1.74
CA ILE A 48 -20.12 -2.75 -2.52
C ILE A 48 -18.98 -3.78 -2.40
N PRO A 49 -18.44 -4.28 -3.52
CA PRO A 49 -17.22 -5.07 -3.51
C PRO A 49 -16.04 -4.18 -3.14
N THR A 50 -15.33 -4.54 -2.08
CA THR A 50 -14.19 -3.80 -1.52
C THR A 50 -12.96 -4.68 -1.39
N VAL A 51 -11.78 -4.08 -1.51
CA VAL A 51 -10.50 -4.78 -1.31
C VAL A 51 -10.17 -4.90 0.17
N PHE A 52 -9.53 -5.99 0.58
CA PHE A 52 -9.05 -6.14 1.97
C PHE A 52 -8.10 -5.01 2.39
N ALA A 53 -8.22 -4.60 3.66
CA ALA A 53 -7.39 -3.54 4.24
C ALA A 53 -5.91 -3.96 4.29
N GLU A 54 -5.62 -5.24 4.53
CA GLU A 54 -4.30 -5.84 4.54
C GLU A 54 -3.58 -5.66 3.19
N ARG A 55 -4.28 -5.99 2.11
CA ARG A 55 -3.79 -5.80 0.74
C ARG A 55 -3.54 -4.32 0.45
N THR A 56 -4.50 -3.46 0.82
CA THR A 56 -4.37 -2.02 0.62
C THR A 56 -3.15 -1.48 1.35
N PHE A 57 -2.93 -1.90 2.60
CA PHE A 57 -1.75 -1.52 3.39
C PHE A 57 -0.44 -1.91 2.70
N LEU A 58 -0.30 -3.16 2.27
CA LEU A 58 0.91 -3.64 1.58
C LEU A 58 1.13 -2.92 0.25
N GLU A 59 0.08 -2.70 -0.54
CA GLU A 59 0.19 -1.97 -1.80
C GLU A 59 0.66 -0.53 -1.60
N LYS A 60 0.17 0.16 -0.55
CA LYS A 60 0.64 1.51 -0.21
C LYS A 60 2.07 1.50 0.32
N LEU A 61 2.44 0.52 1.14
CA LEU A 61 3.80 0.33 1.64
C LEU A 61 4.81 0.14 0.49
N PHE A 62 4.46 -0.68 -0.50
CA PHE A 62 5.29 -0.91 -1.68
C PHE A 62 5.38 0.33 -2.57
N LEU A 63 4.29 1.09 -2.73
CA LEU A 63 4.33 2.35 -3.46
C LEU A 63 5.31 3.35 -2.84
N LEU A 64 5.31 3.50 -1.51
CA LEU A 64 6.27 4.37 -0.83
C LEU A 64 7.71 3.91 -1.05
N HIS A 65 7.96 2.60 -0.93
CA HIS A 65 9.28 2.03 -1.18
C HIS A 65 9.77 2.28 -2.61
N GLU A 66 8.90 2.03 -3.59
CA GLU A 66 9.16 2.22 -5.01
C GLU A 66 9.39 3.69 -5.35
N GLU A 67 8.60 4.60 -4.75
CA GLU A 67 8.72 6.03 -4.98
C GLU A 67 10.08 6.53 -4.47
N PHE A 68 10.44 6.25 -3.22
CA PHE A 68 11.70 6.72 -2.61
C PHE A 68 12.98 6.11 -3.23
N ARG A 69 12.84 5.12 -4.10
CA ARG A 69 13.93 4.53 -4.90
C ARG A 69 14.17 5.25 -6.22
N ARG A 70 13.24 6.10 -6.67
CA ARG A 70 13.40 6.88 -7.90
C ARG A 70 14.41 8.01 -7.68
N PRO A 71 15.13 8.42 -8.74
CA PRO A 71 15.97 9.60 -8.67
C PRO A 71 15.12 10.83 -8.33
N VAL A 72 15.70 11.78 -7.59
CA VAL A 72 14.98 12.92 -7.00
C VAL A 72 14.21 13.72 -8.05
N GLU A 73 14.76 13.84 -9.26
CA GLU A 73 14.15 14.53 -10.40
C GLU A 73 12.84 13.88 -10.90
N LYS A 74 12.64 12.58 -10.65
CA LYS A 74 11.49 11.78 -11.12
C LYS A 74 10.50 11.44 -10.01
N LEU A 75 10.71 11.96 -8.80
CA LEU A 75 9.80 11.76 -7.69
C LEU A 75 8.48 12.49 -7.98
N LYS A 76 7.39 11.75 -7.89
CA LYS A 76 6.02 12.25 -8.01
C LYS A 76 5.52 12.57 -6.61
N TRP A 77 5.77 13.81 -6.21
CA TRP A 77 5.49 14.35 -4.87
C TRP A 77 4.00 14.40 -4.48
N THR A 78 3.10 14.01 -5.38
CA THR A 78 1.68 14.37 -5.36
C THR A 78 0.78 13.32 -4.72
N ASP A 79 1.29 12.16 -4.33
CA ASP A 79 0.45 11.07 -3.81
C ASP A 79 0.08 11.28 -2.32
N ARG A 80 -0.49 12.45 -2.02
CA ARG A 80 -1.08 12.81 -0.71
C ARG A 80 -2.03 11.73 -0.21
N VAL A 81 -2.79 11.11 -1.12
CA VAL A 81 -3.68 9.99 -0.81
C VAL A 81 -2.91 8.78 -0.28
N ALA A 82 -1.74 8.46 -0.84
CA ALA A 82 -0.92 7.36 -0.33
C ALA A 82 -0.37 7.67 1.06
N ILE A 83 0.01 8.92 1.33
CA ILE A 83 0.47 9.37 2.65
C ILE A 83 -0.65 9.23 3.68
N CYS A 84 -1.83 9.81 3.42
CA CYS A 84 -3.00 9.74 4.30
C CYS A 84 -3.44 8.30 4.59
N MET A 85 -3.59 7.47 3.54
CA MET A 85 -4.04 6.09 3.74
C MET A 85 -3.03 5.27 4.52
N THR A 86 -1.73 5.52 4.29
CA THR A 86 -0.67 4.84 5.05
C THR A 86 -0.71 5.24 6.51
N THR A 87 -0.84 6.54 6.84
CA THR A 87 -0.89 7.01 8.23
C THR A 87 -2.06 6.39 9.00
N SER A 88 -3.24 6.30 8.38
CA SER A 88 -4.43 5.72 8.99
C SER A 88 -4.32 4.20 9.16
N LEU A 89 -3.72 3.48 8.19
CA LEU A 89 -3.67 2.01 8.22
C LEU A 89 -2.57 1.44 9.11
N ILE A 90 -1.42 2.11 9.28
CA ILE A 90 -0.27 1.57 10.05
C ILE A 90 -0.66 1.15 11.48
N LYS A 91 -1.56 1.90 12.12
CA LYS A 91 -1.97 1.67 13.51
C LYS A 91 -3.08 0.61 13.67
N THR A 92 -3.61 0.10 12.57
CA THR A 92 -4.70 -0.87 12.58
C THR A 92 -4.18 -2.31 12.71
N GLU A 93 -5.04 -3.23 13.12
CA GLU A 93 -4.71 -4.66 13.18
C GLU A 93 -4.44 -5.23 11.77
N ALA A 94 -5.07 -4.66 10.74
CA ALA A 94 -4.83 -5.03 9.35
C ALA A 94 -3.34 -4.88 8.97
N ALA A 95 -2.64 -3.86 9.46
CA ALA A 95 -1.20 -3.73 9.19
C ALA A 95 -0.39 -4.87 9.81
N LYS A 96 -0.72 -5.32 11.02
CA LYS A 96 -0.03 -6.46 11.65
C LYS A 96 -0.33 -7.77 10.94
N ASN A 97 -1.59 -8.01 10.60
CA ASN A 97 -2.01 -9.20 9.86
C ASN A 97 -1.30 -9.28 8.50
N ALA A 98 -1.28 -8.16 7.77
CA ALA A 98 -0.66 -8.09 6.46
C ALA A 98 0.84 -8.38 6.46
N LEU A 99 1.58 -7.93 7.49
CA LEU A 99 3.02 -8.19 7.59
C LEU A 99 3.35 -9.65 7.96
N ASN A 100 2.45 -10.32 8.69
CA ASN A 100 2.61 -11.72 9.05
C ASN A 100 2.14 -12.69 7.94
N ASP A 101 1.31 -12.22 7.02
CA ASP A 101 0.86 -12.99 5.86
C ASP A 101 1.90 -12.96 4.73
N HIS A 102 2.86 -13.88 4.82
CA HIS A 102 3.94 -14.03 3.85
C HIS A 102 3.46 -14.43 2.44
N GLU A 103 2.32 -15.13 2.33
CA GLU A 103 1.76 -15.53 1.03
C GLU A 103 1.15 -14.32 0.33
N LEU A 104 0.30 -13.55 1.04
CA LEU A 104 -0.28 -12.31 0.52
C LEU A 104 0.81 -11.33 0.08
N TYR A 105 1.82 -11.13 0.93
CA TYR A 105 2.95 -10.26 0.63
C TYR A 105 3.61 -10.62 -0.70
N GLN A 106 3.99 -11.88 -0.87
CA GLN A 106 4.70 -12.36 -2.06
C GLN A 106 3.79 -12.38 -3.30
N ILE A 107 2.50 -12.71 -3.15
CA ILE A 107 1.53 -12.63 -4.25
C ILE A 107 1.44 -11.18 -4.77
N ILE A 108 1.31 -10.19 -3.88
CA ILE A 108 1.24 -8.78 -4.30
C ILE A 108 2.53 -8.36 -5.00
N VAL A 109 3.71 -8.67 -4.45
CA VAL A 109 4.99 -8.28 -5.07
C VAL A 109 5.15 -8.94 -6.45
N SER A 110 4.87 -10.23 -6.58
CA SER A 110 4.95 -10.95 -7.85
C SER A 110 3.99 -10.41 -8.90
N HIS A 111 2.73 -10.11 -8.52
CA HIS A 111 1.74 -9.51 -9.40
C HIS A 111 2.18 -8.10 -9.84
N ARG A 112 2.70 -7.27 -8.93
CA ARG A 112 3.22 -5.94 -9.27
C ARG A 112 4.38 -6.03 -10.24
N PHE A 113 5.32 -6.94 -10.05
CA PHE A 113 6.42 -7.14 -10.98
C PHE A 113 5.94 -7.55 -12.38
N ALA A 114 4.90 -8.40 -12.47
CA ALA A 114 4.39 -8.89 -13.74
C ALA A 114 3.53 -7.85 -14.50
N PHE A 115 2.70 -7.08 -13.78
CA PHE A 115 1.64 -6.26 -14.41
C PHE A 115 1.77 -4.74 -14.17
N SER A 116 2.40 -4.31 -13.09
CA SER A 116 2.47 -2.90 -12.67
C SER A 116 3.88 -2.47 -12.29
N LYS A 117 4.88 -2.99 -13.03
CA LYS A 117 6.29 -2.76 -12.73
C LYS A 117 6.65 -1.28 -12.86
N VAL A 118 7.26 -0.74 -11.81
CA VAL A 118 7.88 0.59 -11.86
C VAL A 118 9.26 0.49 -12.51
N SER A 119 9.48 1.27 -13.58
CA SER A 119 10.79 1.33 -14.24
C SER A 119 11.87 1.89 -13.32
N GLY A 120 13.05 1.27 -13.32
CA GLY A 120 14.19 1.66 -12.49
C GLY A 120 14.15 1.16 -11.05
N VAL A 121 13.13 0.37 -10.65
CA VAL A 121 13.08 -0.26 -9.32
C VAL A 121 13.50 -1.73 -9.41
N ASP A 122 14.42 -2.13 -8.53
CA ASP A 122 14.78 -3.54 -8.32
C ASP A 122 13.79 -4.19 -7.36
N TYR A 123 12.99 -5.14 -7.87
CA TYR A 123 11.96 -5.84 -7.10
C TYR A 123 12.52 -6.91 -6.15
N ASN A 124 13.81 -7.27 -6.26
CA ASN A 124 14.47 -8.11 -5.25
C ASN A 124 14.60 -7.37 -3.92
N LEU A 125 14.58 -6.03 -3.95
CA LEU A 125 14.69 -5.19 -2.78
C LEU A 125 13.36 -4.99 -2.03
N HIS A 126 12.26 -5.55 -2.54
CA HIS A 126 10.99 -5.69 -1.79
C HIS A 126 11.04 -6.78 -0.71
N ASN A 127 12.19 -7.44 -0.52
CA ASN A 127 12.43 -8.28 0.64
C ASN A 127 12.20 -7.47 1.95
N PRO A 128 11.47 -7.99 2.95
CA PRO A 128 11.23 -7.27 4.21
C PRO A 128 12.48 -6.70 4.87
N LYS A 129 13.63 -7.37 4.75
CA LYS A 129 14.90 -6.92 5.35
C LYS A 129 15.50 -5.69 4.64
N THR A 130 15.18 -5.48 3.37
CA THR A 130 15.69 -4.36 2.56
C THR A 130 14.64 -3.31 2.24
N LEU A 131 13.36 -3.64 2.46
CA LEU A 131 12.26 -2.74 2.21
C LEU A 131 12.36 -1.52 3.13
N ASN A 132 12.26 -0.34 2.54
CA ASN A 132 12.39 0.93 3.25
C ASN A 132 11.29 1.88 2.75
N PRO A 133 10.26 2.13 3.57
CA PRO A 133 9.17 3.05 3.23
C PRO A 133 9.40 4.45 3.83
N THR A 134 10.60 4.74 4.34
CA THR A 134 10.95 6.04 4.92
C THR A 134 11.48 6.98 3.84
N PRO A 135 11.02 8.25 3.79
CA PRO A 135 11.53 9.23 2.84
C PRO A 135 13.03 9.51 3.05
N PRO A 136 13.80 9.72 1.96
CA PRO A 136 15.16 10.24 2.03
C PRO A 136 15.24 11.62 2.70
N LYS A 137 16.39 11.97 3.27
CA LYS A 137 16.57 13.23 4.01
C LYS A 137 16.47 14.45 3.09
N GLU A 138 16.89 14.29 1.84
CA GLU A 138 16.92 15.31 0.81
C GLU A 138 15.52 15.84 0.48
N ILE A 139 14.48 15.05 0.77
CA ILE A 139 13.10 15.32 0.37
C ILE A 139 12.16 15.52 1.54
N ILE A 140 12.67 15.43 2.77
CA ILE A 140 11.85 15.37 3.98
C ILE A 140 11.02 16.65 4.17
N ASP A 141 11.60 17.81 3.89
CA ASP A 141 10.94 19.11 4.03
C ASP A 141 9.84 19.28 2.98
N THR A 142 10.11 18.85 1.75
CA THR A 142 9.11 18.84 0.67
C THR A 142 7.95 17.91 1.01
N TRP A 143 8.24 16.75 1.60
CA TRP A 143 7.23 15.79 2.01
C TRP A 143 6.41 16.29 3.20
N ALA A 144 7.04 16.99 4.15
CA ALA A 144 6.37 17.65 5.28
C ALA A 144 5.39 18.73 4.79
N ALA A 145 5.79 19.55 3.81
CA ALA A 145 4.91 20.53 3.18
C ALA A 145 3.73 19.87 2.46
N GLY A 146 3.96 18.77 1.74
CA GLY A 146 2.92 17.97 1.10
C GLY A 146 1.92 17.37 2.10
N TYR A 147 2.41 16.87 3.22
CA TYR A 147 1.60 16.36 4.32
C TYR A 147 0.76 17.47 4.96
N LYS A 148 1.34 18.63 5.24
CA LYS A 148 0.61 19.79 5.78
C LYS A 148 -0.54 20.20 4.85
N LYS A 149 -0.26 20.34 3.55
CA LYS A 149 -1.28 20.71 2.56
C LYS A 149 -2.39 19.67 2.45
N MET A 150 -2.05 18.39 2.60
CA MET A 150 -3.03 17.30 2.67
C MET A 150 -3.92 17.41 3.90
N LEU A 151 -3.36 17.69 5.09
CA LEU A 151 -4.14 17.89 6.30
C LEU A 151 -5.14 19.04 6.12
N GLU A 152 -4.69 20.18 5.59
CA GLU A 152 -5.49 21.38 5.37
C GLU A 152 -6.65 21.16 4.37
N GLU A 153 -6.41 20.37 3.31
CA GLU A 153 -7.40 20.17 2.24
C GLU A 153 -8.34 18.98 2.46
N MET A 154 -7.90 17.95 3.21
CA MET A 154 -8.61 16.65 3.25
C MET A 154 -9.01 16.17 4.65
N ILE A 155 -8.41 16.71 5.73
CA ILE A 155 -8.66 16.22 7.09
C ILE A 155 -9.30 17.33 7.92
N TYR A 156 -10.56 17.10 8.28
CA TYR A 156 -11.37 18.04 9.07
C TYR A 156 -11.34 17.74 10.58
N GLU A 157 -10.40 16.91 11.03
CA GLU A 157 -10.25 16.57 12.45
C GLU A 157 -9.64 17.75 13.22
N GLU A 158 -10.10 17.98 14.46
CA GLU A 158 -9.58 19.06 15.32
C GLU A 158 -8.11 18.88 15.72
N LYS A 159 -7.62 17.63 15.72
CA LYS A 159 -6.25 17.28 16.14
C LYS A 159 -5.60 16.30 15.15
N PRO A 160 -5.22 16.76 13.95
CA PRO A 160 -4.57 15.90 12.99
C PRO A 160 -3.21 15.43 13.53
N PRO A 161 -2.78 14.20 13.19
CA PRO A 161 -1.48 13.71 13.62
C PRO A 161 -0.36 14.57 13.04
N LYS A 162 0.65 14.87 13.86
CA LYS A 162 1.85 15.59 13.40
C LYS A 162 2.66 14.74 12.43
N PHE A 163 3.44 15.40 11.58
CA PHE A 163 4.28 14.74 10.58
C PHE A 163 5.34 13.82 11.21
N GLU A 164 5.85 14.18 12.38
CA GLU A 164 6.82 13.38 13.14
C GLU A 164 6.22 12.00 13.52
N HIS A 165 4.95 11.96 13.91
CA HIS A 165 4.27 10.70 14.23
C HIS A 165 4.14 9.77 13.02
N LEU A 166 4.04 10.33 11.81
CA LEU A 166 4.05 9.54 10.57
C LEU A 166 5.42 8.91 10.36
N LEU A 167 6.50 9.67 10.51
CA LEU A 167 7.86 9.17 10.39
C LEU A 167 8.16 8.08 11.43
N GLU A 168 7.73 8.28 12.67
CA GLU A 168 7.83 7.27 13.74
C GLU A 168 7.05 6.00 13.38
N SER A 169 5.83 6.15 12.85
CA SER A 169 4.99 5.01 12.44
C SER A 169 5.64 4.21 11.31
N LEU A 170 6.25 4.88 10.32
CA LEU A 170 7.00 4.22 9.24
C LEU A 170 8.27 3.53 9.74
N ALA A 171 8.98 4.16 10.68
CA ALA A 171 10.15 3.57 11.31
C ALA A 171 9.78 2.31 12.10
N GLU A 172 8.62 2.31 12.78
CA GLU A 172 8.10 1.15 13.47
C GLU A 172 7.72 0.01 12.51
N VAL A 173 7.07 0.31 11.38
CA VAL A 173 6.81 -0.68 10.32
C VAL A 173 8.12 -1.29 9.82
N LYS A 174 9.14 -0.48 9.59
CA LYS A 174 10.47 -0.96 9.18
C LYS A 174 11.09 -1.90 10.21
N LYS A 175 11.00 -1.58 11.51
CA LYS A 175 11.47 -2.46 12.59
C LYS A 175 10.72 -3.80 12.56
N ARG A 176 9.41 -3.77 12.40
CA ARG A 176 8.58 -5.00 12.31
C ARG A 176 8.97 -5.85 11.12
N LEU A 177 9.15 -5.25 9.94
CA LEU A 177 9.59 -5.95 8.72
C LEU A 177 10.90 -6.71 8.92
N VAL A 178 11.89 -6.08 9.56
CA VAL A 178 13.19 -6.71 9.86
C VAL A 178 13.06 -7.83 10.89
N ALA A 179 12.10 -7.73 11.81
CA ALA A 179 11.84 -8.73 12.84
C ALA A 179 10.97 -9.92 12.37
N LEU A 180 10.48 -9.91 11.12
CA LEU A 180 9.70 -11.02 10.58
C LEU A 180 10.54 -12.29 10.51
N LYS A 181 9.95 -13.40 10.94
CA LYS A 181 10.63 -14.70 11.06
C LYS A 181 10.54 -15.56 9.78
N TRP A 182 9.67 -15.18 8.86
CA TRP A 182 9.48 -15.91 7.61
C TRP A 182 10.52 -15.48 6.56
N ASP A 183 10.91 -16.41 5.70
CA ASP A 183 11.88 -16.15 4.64
C ASP A 183 11.20 -15.68 3.36
N TYR A 184 11.76 -14.64 2.75
CA TYR A 184 11.30 -14.13 1.47
C TYR A 184 11.88 -14.97 0.32
N GLN A 185 11.01 -15.54 -0.51
CA GLN A 185 11.40 -16.59 -1.47
C GLN A 185 11.48 -16.10 -2.92
N LEU A 186 10.93 -14.92 -3.22
CA LEU A 186 10.91 -14.41 -4.59
C LEU A 186 12.29 -13.92 -5.04
N ARG A 187 12.61 -14.21 -6.31
CA ARG A 187 13.77 -13.68 -7.02
C ARG A 187 13.33 -13.23 -8.40
N PHE A 188 13.78 -12.04 -8.78
CA PHE A 188 13.44 -11.42 -10.05
C PHE A 188 14.71 -11.18 -10.86
N GLU A 189 14.67 -11.57 -12.12
CA GLU A 189 15.74 -11.24 -13.05
C GLU A 189 15.69 -9.74 -13.35
N ASN A 190 16.75 -9.02 -13.00
CA ASN A 190 16.90 -7.63 -13.40
C ASN A 190 17.15 -7.61 -14.91
N ALA A 191 16.34 -6.83 -15.64
CA ALA A 191 16.60 -6.59 -17.05
C ALA A 191 17.95 -5.88 -17.18
N LYS A 192 18.86 -6.48 -17.95
CA LYS A 192 20.16 -5.90 -18.31
C LYS A 192 19.99 -4.55 -18.98
#